data_AF-A0A961FW57-F1
#
_entry.id   AF-A0A961FW57-F1
#
_cell.length_a   1.000
_cell.length_b   1.000
_cell.length_c   1.000
_cell.angle_alpha   90.00
_cell.angle_beta   90.00
_cell.angle_gamma   90.00
#
_symmetry.space_group_name_H-M   'P 1'
#
loop_
_entity.id
_entity.type
_entity.pdbx_description
1 polymer ?
#
loop_
_entity_poly.entity_id
_entity_poly.type
_entity_poly.pdbx_seq_one_letter_code
_entity_poly.pdbx_strand_id
1 'polypeptide(L)' 'MFPVQHLLSTRARLVSACLALAGVQFAESLQADTGAPRPNIVLIMADDMGWSDLGCYGGEIRTPNIDRLAAEG' A
#
# COMPACT_ATOMS: atom_id res chain seq x y z
N MET A 1 13.95 -5.89 -61.51
CA MET A 1 13.72 -7.05 -60.62
C MET A 1 13.97 -6.62 -59.16
N PHE A 2 13.08 -5.80 -58.58
CA PHE A 2 13.26 -5.20 -57.23
C PHE A 2 12.01 -5.16 -56.29
N PRO A 3 10.79 -5.64 -56.62
CA PRO A 3 9.64 -5.32 -55.78
C PRO A 3 9.44 -6.26 -54.56
N VAL A 4 10.04 -7.46 -54.54
CA VAL A 4 9.68 -8.51 -53.55
C VAL A 4 10.43 -8.36 -52.22
N GLN A 5 11.60 -7.73 -52.21
CA GLN A 5 12.49 -7.65 -51.04
C GLN A 5 12.01 -6.61 -49.99
N HIS A 6 11.34 -5.54 -50.43
CA HIS A 6 10.74 -4.53 -49.55
C HIS A 6 9.45 -5.00 -48.87
N LEU A 7 8.69 -5.90 -49.50
CA LEU A 7 7.43 -6.43 -48.96
C LEU A 7 7.66 -7.41 -47.80
N LEU A 8 8.76 -8.18 -47.86
CA LEU A 8 9.17 -9.13 -46.81
C LEU A 8 9.69 -8.44 -45.55
N SER A 9 10.41 -7.32 -45.66
CA SER A 9 10.92 -6.56 -44.50
C SER A 9 9.86 -5.72 -43.79
N THR A 10 8.80 -5.30 -44.50
CA THR A 10 7.70 -4.51 -43.92
C THR A 10 6.80 -5.37 -43.03
N ARG A 11 6.55 -6.62 -43.40
CA ARG A 11 5.78 -7.58 -42.60
C ARG A 11 6.50 -7.98 -41.31
N ALA A 12 7.81 -8.20 -41.37
CA ALA A 12 8.63 -8.50 -40.19
C ALA A 12 8.67 -7.34 -39.19
N ARG A 13 8.74 -6.08 -39.69
CA ARG A 13 8.67 -4.86 -38.86
C ARG A 13 7.32 -4.69 -38.18
N LEU A 14 6.22 -5.01 -38.88
CA LEU A 14 4.87 -4.97 -38.31
C LEU A 14 4.69 -6.02 -37.20
N VAL A 15 5.16 -7.26 -37.40
CA VAL A 15 5.10 -8.31 -36.36
C VAL A 15 5.93 -7.93 -35.13
N SER A 16 7.14 -7.39 -35.34
CA SER A 16 8.01 -6.96 -34.24
C SER A 16 7.45 -5.76 -33.47
N ALA A 17 6.75 -4.83 -34.14
CA ALA A 17 6.05 -3.72 -33.51
C ALA A 17 4.83 -4.19 -32.69
N CYS A 18 4.07 -5.17 -33.19
CA CYS A 18 2.95 -5.77 -32.45
C CYS A 18 3.42 -6.52 -31.20
N LEU A 19 4.53 -7.26 -31.25
CA LEU A 19 5.12 -7.92 -30.09
C LEU A 19 5.59 -6.93 -29.02
N ALA A 20 6.18 -5.80 -29.43
CA ALA A 20 6.59 -4.74 -28.50
C ALA A 20 5.38 -4.07 -27.83
N LEU A 21 4.30 -3.81 -28.57
CA LEU A 21 3.08 -3.21 -28.03
C LEU A 21 2.33 -4.14 -27.07
N ALA A 22 2.30 -5.45 -27.34
CA ALA A 22 1.69 -6.44 -26.45
C ALA A 22 2.47 -6.59 -25.13
N GLY A 23 3.80 -6.47 -25.16
CA GLY A 23 4.65 -6.51 -23.96
C GLY A 23 4.43 -5.31 -23.02
N VAL A 24 4.15 -4.13 -23.57
CA VAL A 24 3.86 -2.92 -22.78
C VAL A 24 2.50 -3.02 -22.07
N GLN A 25 1.49 -3.62 -22.70
CA GLN A 25 0.16 -3.80 -22.10
C GLN A 25 0.15 -4.77 -20.91
N PHE A 26 1.09 -5.72 -20.86
CA PHE A 26 1.18 -6.68 -19.75
C PHE A 26 1.90 -6.12 -18.52
N ALA A 27 2.68 -5.04 -18.66
CA ALA A 27 3.45 -4.46 -17.55
C ALA A 27 2.58 -3.62 -16.59
N GLU A 28 1.48 -3.04 -17.09
CA GLU A 28 0.60 -2.16 -16.31
C GLU A 28 -0.27 -2.92 -15.31
N SER A 29 -0.63 -4.18 -15.62
CA SER A 29 -1.50 -5.00 -14.76
C SER A 29 -0.83 -5.57 -13.52
N LEU A 30 0.50 -5.39 -13.37
CA LEU A 30 1.28 -5.87 -12.23
C LEU A 30 1.47 -4.81 -11.13
N GLN A 31 0.77 -3.68 -11.20
CA GLN A 31 0.72 -2.73 -10.09
C GLN A 31 -0.06 -3.34 -8.92
N ALA A 32 0.67 -4.07 -8.08
CA ALA A 32 0.20 -4.40 -6.74
C ALA A 32 -0.04 -3.09 -5.98
N ASP A 33 -1.21 -2.99 -5.32
CA ASP A 33 -1.50 -1.91 -4.40
C ASP A 33 -0.49 -1.98 -3.25
N THR A 34 0.55 -1.15 -3.36
CA THR A 34 1.56 -0.94 -2.32
C THR A 34 1.08 0.10 -1.30
N GLY A 35 -0.19 0.51 -1.38
CA GLY A 35 -0.82 1.35 -0.39
C GLY A 35 -0.65 0.72 0.99
N ALA A 36 0.21 1.31 1.81
CA ALA A 36 0.37 0.91 3.19
C ALA A 36 -1.03 0.84 3.83
N PRO A 37 -1.35 -0.23 4.59
CA PRO A 37 -2.65 -0.36 5.22
C PRO A 37 -2.98 0.93 5.98
N ARG A 38 -4.13 1.54 5.67
CA ARG A 38 -4.54 2.77 6.36
C ARG A 38 -4.86 2.39 7.80
N PRO A 39 -4.21 3.01 8.81
CA PRO A 39 -4.48 2.67 10.20
C PRO A 39 -5.90 3.08 10.58
N ASN A 40 -6.57 2.27 11.40
CA ASN A 40 -7.80 2.67 12.06
C ASN A 40 -7.44 3.56 13.25
N ILE A 41 -8.07 4.73 13.36
CA ILE A 41 -7.83 5.66 14.46
C ILE A 41 -9.03 5.62 15.40
N VAL A 42 -8.78 5.30 16.67
CA VAL A 42 -9.77 5.36 17.75
C VAL A 42 -9.31 6.42 18.74
N LEU A 43 -10.07 7.52 18.86
CA LEU A 43 -9.80 8.59 19.83
C LEU A 43 -10.71 8.43 21.04
N ILE A 44 -10.11 8.27 22.21
CA ILE A 44 -10.81 8.24 23.49
C ILE A 44 -10.35 9.47 24.28
N MET A 45 -11.29 10.32 24.69
CA MET A 45 -11.03 11.50 25.50
C MET A 45 -11.67 11.31 26.87
N ALA A 46 -10.88 11.53 27.92
CA ALA A 46 -11.38 11.66 29.28
C ALA A 46 -11.26 13.13 29.68
N ASP A 47 -12.36 13.69 30.18
CA ASP A 47 -12.41 15.05 30.68
C ASP A 47 -11.86 15.11 32.11
N ASP A 48 -11.17 16.21 32.45
CA ASP A 48 -10.64 16.50 33.80
C ASP A 48 -9.84 15.36 34.48
N MET A 49 -9.22 14.46 33.71
CA MET A 49 -8.42 13.37 34.25
C MET A 49 -7.01 13.85 34.64
N GLY A 50 -6.66 13.66 35.91
CA GLY A 50 -5.35 13.94 36.45
C GLY A 50 -4.39 12.74 36.35
N TRP A 51 -3.08 13.02 36.51
CA TRP A 51 -2.04 11.99 36.52
C TRP A 51 -2.22 10.96 37.63
N SER A 52 -2.72 11.38 38.79
CA SER A 52 -2.98 10.51 39.95
C SER A 52 -4.16 9.55 39.76
N ASP A 53 -4.93 9.70 38.69
CA ASP A 53 -6.13 8.89 38.47
C ASP A 53 -5.85 7.59 37.72
N LEU A 54 -4.65 7.45 37.14
CA LEU A 54 -4.25 6.27 36.37
C LEU A 54 -3.28 5.39 37.16
N GLY A 55 -3.58 4.10 37.23
CA GLY A 55 -2.76 3.09 37.91
C GLY A 55 -1.34 3.01 37.33
N CYS A 56 -1.18 3.15 36.01
CA CYS A 56 0.12 3.17 35.35
C CYS A 56 1.04 4.35 35.75
N TYR A 57 0.50 5.40 36.36
CA TYR A 57 1.27 6.52 36.92
C TYR A 57 1.40 6.45 38.45
N GLY A 58 1.03 5.33 39.07
CA GLY A 58 1.06 5.16 40.53
C GLY A 58 -0.19 5.68 41.24
N GLY A 59 -1.28 5.92 40.51
CA GLY A 59 -2.58 6.27 41.06
C GLY A 59 -3.23 5.14 41.86
N GLU A 60 -4.10 5.50 42.80
CA GLU A 60 -4.82 4.53 43.66
C GLU A 60 -6.00 3.85 42.96
N ILE A 61 -6.49 4.45 41.86
CA ILE A 61 -7.61 3.94 41.08
C ILE A 61 -7.12 2.80 40.18
N ARG A 62 -7.81 1.65 40.26
CA ARG A 62 -7.51 0.51 39.38
C ARG A 62 -8.05 0.75 37.97
N THR A 63 -7.15 0.92 37.01
CA THR A 63 -7.47 1.20 35.60
C THR A 63 -6.97 0.10 34.65
N PRO A 64 -7.36 -1.17 34.84
CA PRO A 64 -6.69 -2.31 34.21
C PRO A 64 -6.66 -2.28 32.67
N ASN A 65 -7.68 -1.68 32.03
CA ASN A 65 -7.70 -1.53 30.57
C ASN A 65 -6.72 -0.46 30.08
N ILE A 66 -6.60 0.67 30.78
CA ILE A 66 -5.65 1.74 30.44
C ILE A 66 -4.22 1.32 30.78
N ASP A 67 -4.05 0.65 31.92
CA ASP A 67 -2.75 0.12 32.35
C ASP A 67 -2.20 -0.87 31.32
N ARG A 68 -3.08 -1.73 30.78
CA ARG A 68 -2.73 -2.67 29.71
C ARG A 68 -2.38 -1.94 28.40
N LEU A 69 -3.16 -0.95 28.00
CA LEU A 69 -2.85 -0.13 26.80
C LEU A 69 -1.49 0.55 26.94
N ALA A 70 -1.19 1.14 28.10
CA ALA A 70 0.09 1.79 28.36
C ALA A 70 1.28 0.81 28.35
N ALA A 71 1.06 -0.45 28.75
CA ALA A 71 2.10 -1.49 28.74
C ALA A 71 2.34 -2.11 27.35
N GLU A 72 1.30 -2.16 26.50
CA GLU A 72 1.36 -2.77 25.17
C GLU A 72 1.81 -1.79 24.07
N GLY A 73 1.59 -0.49 24.27
CA GLY A 73 1.91 0.56 23.29
C GLY A 73 0.72 0.95 22.43
#